data_AF-A0A7J9K3T4-F1
#
_entry.id   AF-A0A7J9K3T4-F1
#
_cell.length_a   1.000
_cell.length_b   1.000
_cell.length_c   1.000
_cell.angle_alpha   90.00
_cell.angle_beta   90.00
_cell.angle_gamma   90.00
#
_symmetry.space_group_name_H-M   'P 1'
#
loop_
_entity.id
_entity.type
_entity.pdbx_description
1 polymer ?
#
loop_
_entity_poly.entity_id
_entity_poly.type
_entity_poly.pdbx_seq_one_letter_code
_entity_poly.pdbx_strand_id
1 'polypeptide(L)'
;MNCARIFSEKEEYLVKQWISDSLRVKLLNYSRIGVGFSNVGVIFGGCKKRPEIFTFCRALKEEKFAARRAILPVLQAEEDERFVKEWKKYLEYEAEVMKDVPGWKVGENVYNSGRWMPPATGELRPEVW
;
A
#
# COMPACT_ATOMS: atom_id res chain seq x y z
N MET A 1 20.15 19.95 -76.61
CA MET A 1 19.12 20.72 -75.86
C MET A 1 18.10 19.81 -75.16
N ASN A 2 18.51 18.72 -74.48
CA ASN A 2 17.57 17.83 -73.77
C ASN A 2 17.91 17.60 -72.29
N CYS A 3 18.98 18.21 -71.74
CA CYS A 3 19.39 17.95 -70.36
C CYS A 3 18.54 18.74 -69.33
N ALA A 4 18.13 19.97 -69.64
CA ALA A 4 17.38 20.83 -68.70
C ALA A 4 15.92 20.37 -68.46
N ARG A 5 15.28 19.77 -69.47
CA ARG A 5 13.89 19.30 -69.37
C ARG A 5 13.78 18.02 -68.51
N ILE A 6 14.77 17.14 -68.60
CA ILE A 6 14.84 15.90 -67.81
C ILE A 6 15.09 16.20 -66.32
N PHE A 7 15.79 17.29 -66.00
CA PHE A 7 16.07 17.66 -64.61
C PHE A 7 14.82 18.23 -63.90
N SER A 8 14.03 19.06 -64.59
CA SER A 8 12.77 19.61 -64.08
C SER A 8 11.70 18.54 -63.82
N GLU A 9 11.56 17.56 -64.71
CA GLU A 9 10.57 16.49 -64.53
C GLU A 9 10.93 15.59 -63.34
N LYS A 10 12.22 15.27 -63.15
CA LYS A 10 12.67 14.43 -62.02
C LYS A 10 12.41 15.07 -60.66
N GLU A 11 12.55 16.39 -60.52
CA GLU A 11 12.21 17.08 -59.28
C GLU A 11 10.71 17.06 -59.00
N GLU A 12 9.85 17.22 -60.01
CA GLU A 12 8.41 17.07 -59.81
C GLU A 12 7.99 15.66 -59.39
N TYR A 13 8.57 14.62 -59.98
CA TYR A 13 8.30 13.23 -59.58
C TYR A 13 8.73 12.97 -58.15
N LEU A 14 9.90 13.47 -57.73
CA LEU A 14 10.38 13.31 -56.36
C LEU A 14 9.55 14.10 -55.33
N VAL A 15 9.07 15.30 -55.67
CA VAL A 15 8.17 16.09 -54.81
C VAL A 15 6.80 15.43 -54.71
N LYS A 16 6.23 14.93 -55.82
CA LYS A 16 4.96 14.17 -55.82
C LYS A 16 5.09 12.86 -55.03
N GLN A 17 6.22 12.17 -55.14
CA GLN A 17 6.53 10.96 -54.36
C GLN A 17 6.62 11.29 -52.86
N TRP A 18 7.33 12.36 -52.49
CA TRP A 18 7.50 12.78 -51.09
C TRP A 18 6.18 13.24 -50.44
N ILE A 19 5.34 13.97 -51.17
CA ILE A 19 4.00 14.39 -50.71
C ILE A 19 3.10 13.16 -50.50
N SER A 20 3.13 12.20 -51.43
CA SER A 20 2.39 10.93 -51.32
C SER A 20 2.82 10.10 -50.11
N ASP A 21 4.12 9.99 -49.87
CA ASP A 21 4.67 9.23 -48.74
C ASP A 21 4.38 9.92 -47.38
N SER A 22 4.41 11.25 -47.33
CA SER A 22 4.01 12.06 -46.17
C SER A 22 2.52 11.90 -45.82
N LEU A 23 1.64 11.87 -46.83
CA LEU A 23 0.19 11.64 -46.65
C LEU A 23 -0.11 10.20 -46.22
N ARG A 24 0.62 9.21 -46.74
CA ARG A 24 0.47 7.80 -46.39
C ARG A 24 0.83 7.52 -44.92
N VAL A 25 1.90 8.12 -44.40
CA VAL A 25 2.29 8.00 -42.98
C VAL A 25 1.26 8.66 -42.04
N LYS A 26 0.68 9.80 -42.44
CA LYS A 26 -0.38 10.46 -41.66
C LYS A 26 -1.67 9.64 -41.60
N LEU A 27 -2.07 8.99 -42.69
CA LEU A 27 -3.26 8.14 -42.76
C LEU A 27 -3.11 6.83 -41.95
N LEU A 28 -1.91 6.23 -41.95
CA LEU A 28 -1.63 5.02 -41.16
C LEU A 28 -1.56 5.29 -39.64
N ASN A 29 -1.11 6.48 -39.23
CA ASN A 29 -1.15 6.89 -37.83
C ASN A 29 -2.58 7.21 -37.36
N TYR A 30 -3.42 7.78 -38.23
CA TYR A 30 -4.83 8.06 -37.92
C TYR A 30 -5.67 6.78 -37.74
N SER A 31 -5.43 5.75 -38.56
CA SER A 31 -6.12 4.45 -38.41
C SER A 31 -5.64 3.67 -37.19
N ARG A 32 -4.35 3.77 -36.82
CA ARG A 32 -3.79 3.11 -35.62
C ARG A 32 -4.28 3.73 -34.31
N ILE A 33 -4.49 5.04 -34.27
CA ILE A 33 -5.13 5.74 -33.13
C ILE A 33 -6.61 5.35 -33.02
N GLY A 34 -7.32 5.19 -34.15
CA GLY A 34 -8.72 4.76 -34.18
C GLY A 34 -8.94 3.33 -33.64
N VAL A 35 -8.06 2.38 -33.96
CA VAL A 35 -8.12 1.00 -33.43
C VAL A 35 -7.71 0.93 -31.95
N GLY A 36 -6.86 1.86 -31.49
CA GLY A 36 -6.53 2.02 -30.07
C GLY A 36 -7.73 2.46 -29.22
N PHE A 37 -8.59 3.33 -29.74
CA PHE A 37 -9.79 3.80 -29.05
C PHE A 37 -10.94 2.78 -29.05
N SER A 38 -11.07 1.92 -30.07
CA SER A 38 -12.07 0.85 -30.06
C SER A 38 -11.81 -0.20 -28.97
N ASN A 39 -10.56 -0.40 -28.57
CA ASN A 39 -10.21 -1.32 -27.47
C ASN A 39 -10.54 -0.75 -26.08
N VAL A 40 -10.78 0.57 -25.94
CA VAL A 40 -11.24 1.18 -24.68
C VAL A 40 -12.64 0.67 -24.31
N GLY A 41 -13.50 0.40 -25.30
CA GLY A 41 -14.84 -0.15 -25.08
C GLY A 41 -14.83 -1.56 -24.50
N VAL A 42 -13.82 -2.38 -24.81
CA VAL A 42 -13.66 -3.74 -24.26
C VAL A 42 -13.13 -3.71 -22.82
N ILE A 43 -12.26 -2.73 -22.51
CA ILE A 43 -11.74 -2.50 -21.15
C ILE A 43 -12.86 -2.01 -20.21
N PHE A 44 -13.80 -1.19 -20.71
CA PHE A 44 -14.93 -0.68 -19.92
C PHE A 44 -16.16 -1.61 -19.90
N GLY A 45 -16.40 -2.40 -20.95
CA GLY A 45 -17.59 -3.25 -21.11
C GLY A 45 -17.59 -4.54 -20.30
N GLY A 46 -16.42 -5.00 -19.82
CA GLY A 46 -16.28 -6.25 -19.07
C GLY A 46 -16.61 -6.19 -17.57
N CYS A 47 -16.99 -5.03 -17.04
CA CYS A 47 -17.11 -4.80 -15.59
C CYS A 47 -18.58 -4.67 -15.13
N LYS A 48 -19.42 -5.69 -15.35
CA LYS A 48 -20.80 -5.73 -14.76
C LYS A 48 -21.00 -6.77 -13.66
N LYS A 49 -20.17 -7.83 -13.58
CA LYS A 49 -20.22 -8.85 -12.50
C LYS A 49 -19.32 -8.58 -11.30
N ARG A 50 -18.57 -7.47 -11.31
CA ARG A 50 -17.51 -7.17 -10.32
C ARG A 50 -17.97 -6.50 -9.00
N PRO A 51 -19.04 -5.66 -8.94
CA PRO A 51 -19.36 -4.93 -7.69
C PRO A 51 -19.92 -5.85 -6.60
N GLU A 52 -20.71 -6.86 -6.96
CA GLU A 52 -21.41 -7.76 -6.02
C GLU A 52 -20.44 -8.63 -5.19
N ILE A 53 -19.36 -9.11 -5.81
CA ILE A 53 -18.34 -9.92 -5.13
C ILE A 53 -17.55 -9.06 -4.13
N PHE A 54 -17.21 -7.81 -4.49
CA PHE A 54 -16.51 -6.90 -3.59
C PHE A 54 -17.36 -6.54 -2.37
N THR A 55 -18.66 -6.30 -2.55
CA THR A 55 -19.59 -6.07 -1.44
C THR A 55 -19.69 -7.29 -0.53
N PHE A 56 -19.74 -8.50 -1.09
CA PHE A 56 -19.75 -9.74 -0.32
C PHE A 56 -18.44 -9.96 0.45
N CYS A 57 -17.29 -9.79 -0.18
CA CYS A 57 -15.99 -9.87 0.50
C CYS A 57 -15.84 -8.81 1.62
N ARG A 58 -16.44 -7.63 1.45
CA ARG A 58 -16.47 -6.60 2.49
C ARG A 58 -17.37 -7.01 3.66
N ALA A 59 -18.56 -7.54 3.38
CA ALA A 59 -19.47 -8.07 4.40
C ALA A 59 -18.80 -9.19 5.22
N LEU A 60 -18.17 -10.17 4.57
CA LEU A 60 -17.44 -11.25 5.28
C LEU A 60 -16.29 -10.74 6.15
N LYS A 61 -15.58 -9.68 5.70
CA LYS A 61 -14.54 -9.05 6.53
C LYS A 61 -15.16 -8.35 7.74
N GLU A 62 -16.28 -7.65 7.54
CA GLU A 62 -17.01 -6.97 8.62
C GLU A 62 -17.52 -7.96 9.66
N GLU A 63 -18.07 -9.10 9.26
CA GLU A 63 -18.45 -10.21 10.15
C GLU A 63 -17.25 -10.74 10.95
N LYS A 64 -16.12 -10.98 10.29
CA LYS A 64 -14.87 -11.39 10.96
C LYS A 64 -14.39 -10.35 11.98
N PHE A 65 -14.46 -9.06 11.64
CA PHE A 65 -14.08 -7.99 12.57
C PHE A 65 -15.09 -7.82 13.71
N ALA A 66 -16.38 -8.05 13.47
CA ALA A 66 -17.41 -8.04 14.50
C ALA A 66 -17.19 -9.18 15.50
N ALA A 67 -16.95 -10.40 15.02
CA ALA A 67 -16.62 -11.56 15.86
C ALA A 67 -15.37 -11.32 16.70
N ARG A 68 -14.31 -10.74 16.11
CA ARG A 68 -13.11 -10.35 16.87
C ARG A 68 -13.43 -9.31 17.94
N ARG A 69 -14.12 -8.21 17.58
CA ARG A 69 -14.49 -7.15 18.52
C ARG A 69 -15.31 -7.65 19.70
N ALA A 70 -16.17 -8.65 19.49
CA ALA A 70 -16.93 -9.27 20.57
C ALA A 70 -16.06 -10.01 21.59
N ILE A 71 -14.96 -10.64 21.14
CA ILE A 71 -14.07 -11.45 21.99
C ILE A 71 -12.92 -10.62 22.58
N LEU A 72 -12.53 -9.51 21.92
CA LEU A 72 -11.41 -8.65 22.33
C LEU A 72 -11.41 -8.27 23.83
N PRO A 73 -12.53 -7.89 24.47
CA PRO A 73 -12.50 -7.50 25.88
C PRO A 73 -12.06 -8.63 26.81
N VAL A 74 -12.42 -9.87 26.49
CA VAL A 74 -12.02 -11.04 27.29
C VAL A 74 -10.52 -11.31 27.13
N LEU A 75 -10.03 -11.30 25.90
CA LEU A 75 -8.60 -11.48 25.62
C LEU A 75 -7.76 -10.36 26.25
N GLN A 76 -8.26 -9.13 26.24
CA GLN A 76 -7.58 -8.00 26.88
C GLN A 76 -7.51 -8.19 28.39
N ALA A 77 -8.60 -8.65 29.03
CA ALA A 77 -8.60 -8.91 30.47
C ALA A 77 -7.60 -10.01 30.87
N GLU A 78 -7.54 -11.11 30.11
CA GLU A 78 -6.58 -12.20 30.34
C GLU A 78 -5.13 -11.70 30.21
N GLU A 79 -4.87 -10.87 29.20
CA GLU A 79 -3.58 -10.25 28.95
C GLU A 79 -3.18 -9.29 30.08
N ASP A 80 -4.11 -8.44 30.53
CA ASP A 80 -3.90 -7.49 31.62
C ASP A 80 -3.61 -8.23 32.94
N GLU A 81 -4.31 -9.34 33.22
CA GLU A 81 -4.01 -10.19 34.38
C GLU A 81 -2.59 -10.78 34.32
N ARG A 82 -2.17 -11.29 33.16
CA ARG A 82 -0.81 -11.81 32.97
C ARG A 82 0.22 -10.69 33.20
N PHE A 83 -0.02 -9.52 32.61
CA PHE A 83 0.87 -8.37 32.72
C PHE A 83 1.05 -7.93 34.16
N VAL A 84 -0.03 -7.78 34.94
CA VAL A 84 0.04 -7.37 36.35
C VAL A 84 0.80 -8.40 37.20
N LYS A 85 0.63 -9.70 36.95
CA LYS A 85 1.36 -10.76 37.66
C LYS A 85 2.86 -10.65 37.40
N GLU A 86 3.24 -10.48 36.14
CA GLU A 86 4.65 -10.37 35.77
C GLU A 86 5.25 -9.05 36.32
N TRP A 87 4.54 -7.94 36.17
CA TRP A 87 4.95 -6.63 36.68
C TRP A 87 5.27 -6.65 38.18
N LYS A 88 4.50 -7.38 38.99
CA LYS A 88 4.78 -7.56 40.43
C LYS A 88 6.13 -8.25 40.67
N LYS A 89 6.43 -9.33 39.93
CA LYS A 89 7.72 -10.01 40.03
C LYS A 89 8.88 -9.10 39.65
N TYR A 90 8.70 -8.27 38.62
CA TYR A 90 9.72 -7.30 38.21
C TYR A 90 9.97 -6.24 39.29
N LEU A 91 8.92 -5.74 39.96
CA LEU A 91 9.09 -4.80 41.07
C LEU A 91 9.76 -5.44 42.30
N GLU A 92 9.44 -6.70 42.59
CA GLU A 92 10.12 -7.47 43.65
C GLU A 92 11.61 -7.68 43.33
N TYR A 93 11.91 -8.04 42.08
CA TYR A 93 13.28 -8.18 41.58
C TYR A 93 14.04 -6.84 41.61
N GLU A 94 13.42 -5.76 41.15
CA GLU A 94 13.99 -4.41 41.20
C GLU A 94 14.33 -4.02 42.64
N ALA A 95 13.43 -4.27 43.60
CA ALA A 95 13.65 -3.99 45.02
C ALA A 95 14.83 -4.78 45.60
N GLU A 96 15.00 -6.04 45.20
CA GLU A 96 16.11 -6.89 45.65
C GLU A 96 17.45 -6.40 45.10
N VAL A 97 17.52 -6.08 43.81
CA VAL A 97 18.75 -5.67 43.12
C VAL A 97 19.15 -4.24 43.50
N MET A 98 18.19 -3.33 43.67
CA MET A 98 18.47 -1.90 43.88
C MET A 98 18.55 -1.49 45.35
N LYS A 99 18.53 -2.44 46.30
CA LYS A 99 18.58 -2.17 47.74
C LYS A 99 19.79 -1.34 48.20
N ASP A 100 20.92 -1.47 47.50
CA ASP A 100 22.20 -0.89 47.89
C ASP A 100 22.46 0.49 47.24
N VAL A 101 21.57 0.97 46.36
CA VAL A 101 21.75 2.22 45.61
C VAL A 101 21.03 3.39 46.31
N PRO A 102 21.75 4.42 46.78
CA PRO A 102 21.14 5.55 47.47
C PRO A 102 20.31 6.41 46.52
N GLY A 103 19.09 6.77 46.95
CA GLY A 103 18.19 7.66 46.20
C GLY A 103 17.32 6.96 45.15
N TRP A 104 17.44 5.63 45.00
CA TRP A 104 16.55 4.86 44.12
C TRP A 104 15.19 4.60 44.79
N LYS A 105 14.10 4.80 44.04
CA LYS A 105 12.74 4.47 44.47
C LYS A 105 12.18 3.38 43.58
N VAL A 106 11.87 2.24 44.16
CA VAL A 106 11.28 1.10 43.44
C VAL A 106 9.94 1.49 42.83
N GLY A 107 9.76 1.18 41.54
CA GLY A 107 8.51 1.46 40.82
C GLY A 107 8.23 2.94 40.54
N GLU A 108 9.24 3.82 40.63
CA GLU A 108 9.10 5.21 40.19
C GLU A 108 8.87 5.27 38.67
N ASN A 109 7.84 6.01 38.25
CA ASN A 109 7.53 6.14 36.83
C ASN A 109 8.63 6.95 36.13
N VAL A 110 9.20 6.42 35.06
CA VAL A 110 10.19 7.10 34.22
C VAL A 110 9.59 8.35 33.54
N TYR A 111 8.27 8.34 33.30
CA TYR A 111 7.58 9.43 32.61
C TYR A 111 6.89 10.39 33.58
N ASN A 112 7.11 11.69 33.37
CA ASN A 112 6.59 12.77 34.21
C ASN A 112 5.11 13.12 33.96
N SER A 113 4.45 12.45 33.01
CA SER A 113 3.11 12.82 32.54
C SER A 113 1.97 12.30 33.43
N GLY A 114 2.27 11.49 34.45
CA GLY A 114 1.28 10.82 35.30
C GLY A 114 0.40 9.79 34.56
N ARG A 115 0.63 9.60 33.25
CA ARG A 115 -0.03 8.61 32.41
C ARG A 115 0.75 7.31 32.46
N TRP A 116 0.03 6.20 32.58
CA TRP A 116 0.62 4.88 32.39
C TRP A 116 1.02 4.68 30.92
N MET A 117 2.26 4.26 30.71
CA MET A 117 2.79 3.87 29.41
C MET A 117 3.20 2.40 29.48
N PRO A 118 2.99 1.63 28.40
CA PRO A 118 3.54 0.28 28.33
C PRO A 118 5.08 0.37 28.44
N PRO A 119 5.72 -0.59 29.11
CA PRO A 119 7.16 -0.62 29.22
C PRO A 119 7.77 -0.76 27.83
N ALA A 120 8.82 0.02 27.56
CA ALA A 120 9.45 0.09 26.25
C ALA A 120 10.13 -1.23 25.85
N THR A 121 10.51 -2.04 26.82
CA THR A 121 11.26 -3.27 26.61
C THR A 121 10.33 -4.48 26.59
N GLY A 122 10.54 -5.37 25.61
CA GLY A 122 9.85 -6.67 25.51
C GLY A 122 10.24 -7.69 26.58
N GLU A 123 11.01 -7.29 27.60
CA GLU A 123 11.52 -8.17 28.66
C GLU A 123 10.39 -8.93 29.37
N LEU A 124 9.22 -8.31 29.55
CA LEU A 124 8.04 -8.97 30.16
C LEU A 124 7.43 -10.09 29.30
N ARG A 125 7.85 -10.24 28.04
CA ARG A 125 7.47 -11.32 27.13
C ARG A 125 8.70 -11.81 26.35
N PRO A 126 9.60 -12.56 27.01
CA PRO A 126 10.82 -13.05 26.35
C PRO A 126 10.54 -14.07 25.23
N GLU A 127 9.35 -14.68 25.20
CA GLU A 127 8.95 -15.65 24.16
C GLU A 127 8.54 -15.03 22.82
N VAL A 128 8.39 -13.71 22.72
CA VAL A 128 8.02 -13.02 21.47
C VAL A 128 9.26 -12.28 20.95
N TRP A 129 9.90 -12.84 19.92
CA TRP A 129 11.09 -12.30 19.27
C TRP A 129 10.79 -11.15 18.30
#